data_AF-A0A166G085-F1
#
_entry.id   AF-A0A166G085-F1
#
_cell.length_a   1.000
_cell.length_b   1.000
_cell.length_c   1.000
_cell.angle_alpha   90.00
_cell.angle_beta   90.00
_cell.angle_gamma   90.00
#
_symmetry.space_group_name_H-M   'P 1'
#
loop_
_entity.id
_entity.type
_entity.pdbx_description
1 polymer ?
#
loop_
_entity_poly.entity_id
_entity_poly.type
_entity_poly.pdbx_seq_one_letter_code
_entity_poly.pdbx_strand_id
1 'polypeptide(L)'
;MAESESSGISPHPSRSPSVISDTGSTLPSATLSRHYAWDIMTVFKVEGSLFRVDRTLLDRETNTIPRGAGLNEDPIQLEHIRSSDFEILLDFLKLGQNSSTRHDKKPLAAVDWASVIAVCSVLGMQRVLNLAYKTLSDQQNTQLEISRAGAGFDRATCGLYFFIREKGTANYLITSSRSNVEGIRLHLYPQEIENDKSQMFFVDSSGVLCHAPSGLAVDIVDDVPILRRRRPVSGRPNPWSHPLPEFSFVNSQIRVKFLSDPALPGCTDDLYPDDSWATKNFVLAAHPKKGFHLHPISDFSPWIPSAMAGSFQYETGSSHDEKNLVLVQERVEDVGGERTSWEIVPASKS
;
A
#
# COMPACT_ATOMS: atom_id res chain seq x y z
N MET A 1 -84.53 51.79 1.40
CA MET A 1 -84.82 53.25 1.46
C MET A 1 -84.52 53.68 2.87
N ALA A 2 -83.60 54.55 3.19
CA ALA A 2 -82.59 55.33 2.47
C ALA A 2 -81.52 55.65 3.57
N GLU A 3 -80.22 55.66 3.24
CA GLU A 3 -79.35 56.86 3.28
C GLU A 3 -79.23 57.53 4.67
N SER A 4 -78.12 58.05 5.19
CA SER A 4 -76.72 58.28 4.80
C SER A 4 -76.22 59.27 5.86
N GLU A 5 -75.23 58.98 6.71
CA GLU A 5 -74.57 60.02 7.52
C GLU A 5 -73.08 59.65 7.63
N SER A 6 -72.21 60.35 6.90
CA SER A 6 -71.59 61.66 7.21
C SER A 6 -70.44 61.53 8.22
N SER A 7 -69.22 61.47 7.69
CA SER A 7 -67.95 61.45 8.41
C SER A 7 -67.38 62.87 8.54
N GLY A 8 -67.25 63.34 9.79
CA GLY A 8 -66.53 64.55 10.17
C GLY A 8 -65.09 64.26 10.62
N ILE A 9 -64.18 65.19 10.29
CA ILE A 9 -62.72 65.12 10.46
C ILE A 9 -62.26 65.94 11.70
N SER A 10 -61.42 65.31 12.56
CA SER A 10 -60.34 65.82 13.47
C SER A 10 -60.61 66.94 14.50
N PRO A 11 -59.76 67.16 15.56
CA PRO A 11 -58.33 66.82 15.72
C PRO A 11 -57.85 66.26 17.09
N HIS A 12 -56.57 65.86 17.10
CA HIS A 12 -55.69 65.40 18.19
C HIS A 12 -55.73 66.18 19.53
N PRO A 13 -55.29 65.55 20.65
CA PRO A 13 -53.94 65.87 21.14
C PRO A 13 -53.11 64.68 21.69
N SER A 14 -51.84 64.66 21.27
CA SER A 14 -50.61 64.33 22.02
C SER A 14 -50.69 63.51 23.31
N ARG A 15 -50.01 62.35 23.31
CA ARG A 15 -49.20 61.88 24.45
C ARG A 15 -48.13 60.88 24.00
N SER A 16 -46.88 61.19 24.32
CA SER A 16 -45.76 60.23 24.44
C SER A 16 -45.10 60.50 25.81
N PRO A 17 -44.24 59.62 26.36
CA PRO A 17 -43.88 58.26 25.94
C PRO A 17 -44.00 57.24 27.10
N SER A 18 -44.09 55.95 26.78
CA SER A 18 -43.75 54.90 27.73
C SER A 18 -43.12 53.72 26.99
N VAL A 19 -41.78 53.76 26.99
CA VAL A 19 -40.84 52.65 27.16
C VAL A 19 -41.46 51.26 26.94
N ILE A 20 -41.16 50.66 25.80
CA ILE A 20 -41.24 49.21 25.62
C ILE A 20 -39.83 48.75 25.26
N SER A 21 -39.36 47.85 26.10
CA SER A 21 -38.07 47.18 26.16
C SER A 21 -37.67 46.51 24.85
N ASP A 22 -36.40 46.71 24.50
CA ASP A 22 -35.63 45.95 23.52
C ASP A 22 -35.76 44.45 23.75
N THR A 23 -36.46 43.78 22.85
CA THR A 23 -36.32 42.34 22.64
C THR A 23 -35.05 42.14 21.81
N GLY A 24 -33.90 42.16 22.48
CA GLY A 24 -32.63 41.75 21.88
C GLY A 24 -32.76 40.33 21.38
N SER A 25 -32.76 40.16 20.06
CA SER A 25 -32.63 38.85 19.42
C SER A 25 -31.25 38.30 19.78
N THR A 26 -31.22 37.45 20.80
CA THR A 26 -30.02 36.72 21.17
C THR A 26 -29.82 35.66 20.09
N LEU A 27 -29.02 36.00 19.08
CA LEU A 27 -28.45 35.02 18.15
C LEU A 27 -27.77 33.93 18.99
N PRO A 28 -27.97 32.64 18.67
CA PRO A 28 -27.32 31.56 19.39
C PRO A 28 -25.81 31.75 19.36
N SER A 29 -25.15 31.46 20.48
CA SER A 29 -23.70 31.57 20.65
C SER A 29 -23.00 30.81 19.52
N ALA A 30 -22.58 31.53 18.48
CA ALA A 30 -21.92 30.95 17.33
C ALA A 30 -20.49 30.58 17.74
N THR A 31 -20.15 29.30 17.62
CA THR A 31 -18.79 28.82 17.79
C THR A 31 -17.92 29.39 16.67
N LEU A 32 -16.99 30.28 17.02
CA LEU A 32 -16.09 30.92 16.05
C LEU A 32 -14.97 29.95 15.64
N SER A 33 -14.80 29.74 14.34
CA SER A 33 -13.68 28.95 13.77
C SER A 33 -12.34 29.68 13.94
N ARG A 34 -11.25 28.91 14.07
CA ARG A 34 -9.84 29.34 14.29
C ARG A 34 -9.20 30.16 13.15
N HIS A 35 -9.97 30.54 12.13
CA HIS A 35 -9.48 31.05 10.85
C HIS A 35 -9.59 32.57 10.65
N TYR A 36 -9.44 33.37 11.69
CA TYR A 36 -9.63 34.83 11.69
C TYR A 36 -8.47 35.62 11.01
N ALA A 37 -8.77 36.52 10.06
CA ALA A 37 -7.82 37.45 9.43
C ALA A 37 -8.49 38.82 9.14
N TRP A 38 -7.74 39.93 9.07
CA TRP A 38 -8.31 41.25 9.37
C TRP A 38 -8.76 42.15 8.20
N ASP A 39 -8.66 41.76 6.92
CA ASP A 39 -9.25 42.59 5.84
C ASP A 39 -9.78 41.74 4.67
N ILE A 40 -11.04 42.01 4.28
CA ILE A 40 -11.85 41.35 3.24
C ILE A 40 -12.15 39.85 3.50
N MET A 41 -12.69 39.54 4.68
CA MET A 41 -13.22 38.20 4.96
C MET A 41 -14.65 38.05 4.45
N THR A 42 -14.95 36.92 3.81
CA THR A 42 -16.32 36.49 3.52
C THR A 42 -16.78 35.54 4.64
N VAL A 43 -18.00 35.73 5.12
CA VAL A 43 -18.64 34.87 6.12
C VAL A 43 -19.43 33.77 5.41
N PHE A 44 -19.09 32.52 5.71
CA PHE A 44 -19.80 31.33 5.27
C PHE A 44 -20.54 30.70 6.44
N LYS A 45 -21.73 30.16 6.20
CA LYS A 45 -22.49 29.37 7.16
C LYS A 45 -22.54 27.92 6.67
N VAL A 46 -21.96 27.01 7.45
CA VAL A 46 -21.88 25.57 7.14
C VAL A 46 -22.40 24.81 8.34
N GLU A 47 -23.50 24.08 8.18
CA GLU A 47 -24.11 23.29 9.27
C GLU A 47 -24.36 24.12 10.56
N GLY A 48 -24.81 25.37 10.40
CA GLY A 48 -25.05 26.30 11.52
C GLY A 48 -23.78 26.96 12.10
N SER A 49 -22.59 26.54 11.71
CA SER A 49 -21.31 27.13 12.12
C SER A 49 -20.89 28.26 11.17
N LEU A 50 -20.31 29.33 11.72
CA LEU A 50 -19.83 30.48 10.94
C LEU A 50 -18.32 30.41 10.71
N PHE A 51 -17.94 30.46 9.45
CA PHE A 51 -16.55 30.46 9.00
C PHE A 51 -16.24 31.81 8.37
N ARG A 52 -15.26 32.53 8.91
CA ARG A 52 -14.70 33.70 8.25
C ARG A 52 -13.49 33.24 7.47
N VAL A 53 -13.51 33.44 6.14
CA VAL A 53 -12.46 32.92 5.25
C VAL A 53 -11.99 34.01 4.30
N ASP A 54 -10.68 34.04 4.05
CA ASP A 54 -10.14 34.75 2.90
C ASP A 54 -10.61 34.05 1.63
N ARG A 55 -11.60 34.66 0.98
CA ARG A 55 -12.29 34.09 -0.17
C ARG A 55 -11.37 33.89 -1.37
N THR A 56 -10.24 34.59 -1.44
CA THR A 56 -9.29 34.47 -2.56
C THR A 56 -8.78 33.05 -2.74
N LEU A 57 -8.68 32.26 -1.67
CA LEU A 57 -8.29 30.85 -1.73
C LEU A 57 -9.36 29.97 -2.40
N LEU A 58 -10.64 30.25 -2.13
CA LEU A 58 -11.76 29.50 -2.68
C LEU A 58 -12.03 29.92 -4.14
N ASP A 59 -12.01 31.23 -4.42
CA ASP A 59 -12.26 31.79 -5.75
C ASP A 59 -11.18 31.38 -6.78
N ARG A 60 -9.98 31.00 -6.33
CA ARG A 60 -8.94 30.41 -7.19
C ARG A 60 -9.30 29.02 -7.70
N GLU A 61 -10.08 28.27 -6.93
CA GLU A 61 -10.39 26.86 -7.23
C GLU A 61 -11.79 26.66 -7.79
N THR A 62 -12.70 27.61 -7.57
CA THR A 62 -14.08 27.50 -8.05
C THR A 62 -14.74 28.83 -8.34
N ASN A 63 -15.70 28.81 -9.28
CA ASN A 63 -16.61 29.91 -9.60
C ASN A 63 -18.05 29.64 -9.14
N THR A 64 -18.32 28.51 -8.47
CA THR A 64 -19.67 28.12 -8.05
C THR A 64 -20.18 28.91 -6.85
N ILE A 65 -19.27 29.48 -6.05
CA ILE A 65 -19.61 30.29 -4.89
C ILE A 65 -20.11 31.66 -5.36
N PRO A 66 -21.34 32.07 -5.04
CA PRO A 66 -21.91 33.33 -5.51
C PRO A 66 -21.03 34.53 -5.10
N ARG A 67 -20.79 35.44 -6.04
CA ARG A 67 -20.04 36.69 -5.81
C ARG A 67 -21.02 37.74 -5.25
N GLY A 68 -20.89 38.12 -3.98
CA GLY A 68 -21.85 39.00 -3.29
C GLY A 68 -21.65 38.99 -1.77
N ALA A 69 -22.28 39.93 -1.06
CA ALA A 69 -21.99 40.30 0.33
C ALA A 69 -22.24 39.18 1.36
N GLY A 70 -21.24 38.30 1.54
CA GLY A 70 -21.10 37.45 2.71
C GLY A 70 -20.62 38.24 3.93
N LEU A 71 -21.40 39.25 4.34
CA LEU A 71 -21.19 40.02 5.56
C LEU A 71 -21.79 39.27 6.75
N ASN A 72 -21.50 39.74 7.97
CA ASN A 72 -22.05 39.11 9.19
C ASN A 72 -23.58 39.02 9.19
N GLU A 73 -24.26 39.94 8.50
CA GLU A 73 -25.72 40.03 8.43
C GLU A 73 -26.34 39.05 7.42
N ASP A 74 -25.58 38.58 6.42
CA ASP A 74 -26.05 37.65 5.40
C ASP A 74 -24.92 36.68 4.96
N PRO A 75 -24.64 35.63 5.76
CA PRO A 75 -23.55 34.70 5.45
C PRO A 75 -23.91 33.79 4.26
N ILE A 76 -22.91 33.48 3.42
CA ILE A 76 -23.08 32.55 2.30
C ILE A 76 -23.33 31.15 2.86
N GLN A 77 -24.52 30.60 2.64
CA GLN A 77 -24.87 29.26 3.09
C GLN A 77 -24.27 28.20 2.16
N LEU A 78 -23.51 27.26 2.73
CA LEU A 78 -23.02 26.08 2.03
C LEU A 78 -23.81 24.88 2.51
N GLU A 79 -24.69 24.39 1.66
CA GLU A 79 -25.50 23.20 1.92
C GLU A 79 -24.70 21.92 1.58
N HIS A 80 -25.09 20.79 2.19
CA HIS A 80 -24.51 19.46 1.96
C HIS A 80 -23.01 19.33 2.29
N ILE A 81 -22.46 20.24 3.07
CA ILE A 81 -21.08 20.19 3.57
C ILE A 81 -21.14 20.15 5.10
N ARG A 82 -20.43 19.19 5.71
CA ARG A 82 -20.25 19.15 7.17
C ARG A 82 -19.24 20.21 7.59
N SER A 83 -19.48 20.83 8.73
CA SER A 83 -18.59 21.85 9.32
C SER A 83 -17.15 21.35 9.48
N SER A 84 -16.96 20.10 9.91
CA SER A 84 -15.64 19.47 10.07
C SER A 84 -14.89 19.26 8.76
N ASP A 85 -15.61 18.88 7.68
CA ASP A 85 -14.98 18.62 6.38
C ASP A 85 -14.56 19.93 5.72
N PHE A 86 -15.38 20.98 5.88
CA PHE A 86 -15.03 22.32 5.41
C PHE A 86 -13.78 22.85 6.11
N GLU A 87 -13.64 22.62 7.41
CA GLU A 87 -12.44 23.01 8.16
C GLU A 87 -11.17 22.30 7.65
N ILE A 88 -11.24 21.00 7.34
CA ILE A 88 -10.13 20.24 6.75
C ILE A 88 -9.72 20.83 5.38
N LEU A 89 -10.69 21.21 4.54
CA LEU A 89 -10.39 21.87 3.27
C LEU A 89 -9.69 23.22 3.47
N LEU A 90 -10.14 24.03 4.43
CA LEU A 90 -9.53 25.33 4.70
C LEU A 90 -8.09 25.20 5.20
N ASP A 91 -7.83 24.23 6.09
CA ASP A 91 -6.47 23.90 6.54
C ASP A 91 -5.58 23.54 5.33
N PHE A 92 -6.07 22.66 4.45
CA PHE A 92 -5.36 22.23 3.23
C PHE A 92 -5.05 23.41 2.29
N LEU A 93 -6.01 24.28 2.03
CA LEU A 93 -5.82 25.43 1.12
C LEU A 93 -4.85 26.47 1.70
N LYS A 94 -4.86 26.68 3.02
CA LYS A 94 -4.01 27.67 3.70
C LYS A 94 -2.54 27.27 3.77
N LEU A 95 -2.26 26.00 4.01
CA LEU A 95 -0.89 25.49 4.11
C LEU A 95 -0.21 25.40 2.73
N GLY A 96 -1.01 25.50 1.67
CA GLY A 96 -0.55 25.47 0.29
C GLY A 96 -0.52 24.06 -0.25
N GLN A 97 -0.89 23.92 -1.53
CA GLN A 97 -1.12 22.64 -2.21
C GLN A 97 0.11 21.73 -2.35
N ASN A 98 1.30 22.24 -1.97
CA ASN A 98 2.53 21.48 -1.94
C ASN A 98 2.82 20.89 -0.55
N SER A 99 2.01 21.19 0.47
CA SER A 99 2.13 20.63 1.80
C SER A 99 0.92 19.73 2.08
N SER A 100 1.14 18.42 2.03
CA SER A 100 0.11 17.42 2.36
C SER A 100 -0.10 17.31 3.87
N THR A 101 -0.07 18.43 4.61
CA THR A 101 0.00 18.45 6.07
C THR A 101 -1.16 19.21 6.69
N ARG A 102 -1.59 18.77 7.88
CA ARG A 102 -2.47 19.49 8.81
C ARG A 102 -1.73 20.65 9.49
N HIS A 103 -2.47 21.48 10.25
CA HIS A 103 -1.89 22.56 11.06
C HIS A 103 -0.84 22.10 12.10
N ASP A 104 -0.92 20.85 12.57
CA ASP A 104 0.07 20.24 13.45
C ASP A 104 1.29 19.66 12.70
N LYS A 105 1.42 19.98 11.41
CA LYS A 105 2.44 19.48 10.48
C LYS A 105 2.40 17.98 10.22
N LYS A 106 1.35 17.26 10.65
CA LYS A 106 1.19 15.83 10.32
C LYS A 106 0.61 15.67 8.92
N PRO A 107 1.00 14.62 8.18
CA PRO A 107 0.36 14.30 6.90
C PRO A 107 -1.15 14.08 7.04
N LEU A 108 -1.92 14.47 6.02
CA LEU A 108 -3.35 14.15 5.95
C LEU A 108 -3.55 12.63 5.90
N ALA A 109 -4.45 12.13 6.74
CA ALA A 109 -4.85 10.73 6.73
C ALA A 109 -5.85 10.46 5.60
N ALA A 110 -6.10 9.17 5.28
CA ALA A 110 -7.08 8.80 4.25
C ALA A 110 -8.48 9.38 4.50
N VAL A 111 -8.89 9.46 5.77
CA VAL A 111 -10.16 10.09 6.17
C VAL A 111 -10.19 11.59 5.86
N ASP A 112 -9.06 12.28 6.01
CA ASP A 112 -8.96 13.71 5.71
C ASP A 112 -9.05 13.96 4.20
N TRP A 113 -8.39 13.11 3.40
CA TRP A 113 -8.49 13.16 1.95
C TRP A 113 -9.91 12.90 1.46
N ALA A 114 -10.65 11.98 2.10
CA ALA A 114 -12.07 11.76 1.80
C ALA A 114 -12.92 13.01 2.07
N SER A 115 -12.66 13.72 3.17
CA SER A 115 -13.31 15.00 3.47
C SER A 115 -12.99 16.07 2.42
N VAL A 116 -11.72 16.23 2.02
CA VAL A 116 -11.32 17.16 0.95
C VAL A 116 -12.03 16.83 -0.37
N ILE A 117 -12.04 15.56 -0.77
CA ILE A 117 -12.70 15.09 -2.00
C ILE A 117 -14.19 15.39 -1.98
N ALA A 118 -14.88 15.11 -0.86
CA ALA A 118 -16.31 15.34 -0.72
C ALA A 118 -16.67 16.82 -0.88
N VAL A 119 -15.97 17.72 -0.16
CA VAL A 119 -16.23 19.16 -0.22
C VAL A 119 -15.88 19.73 -1.60
N CYS A 120 -14.74 19.36 -2.17
CA CYS A 120 -14.35 19.81 -3.51
C CYS A 120 -15.31 19.35 -4.59
N SER A 121 -15.94 18.18 -4.43
CA SER A 121 -16.97 17.69 -5.37
C SER A 121 -18.22 18.57 -5.32
N VAL A 122 -18.69 18.95 -4.12
CA VAL A 122 -19.84 19.85 -3.94
C VAL A 122 -19.53 21.25 -4.48
N LEU A 123 -18.33 21.77 -4.21
CA LEU A 123 -17.94 23.11 -4.63
C LEU A 123 -17.43 23.20 -6.07
N GLY A 124 -17.29 22.09 -6.81
CA GLY A 124 -16.80 22.09 -8.19
C GLY A 124 -15.31 22.46 -8.33
N MET A 125 -14.50 22.16 -7.31
CA MET A 125 -13.05 22.47 -7.28
C MET A 125 -12.23 21.40 -8.01
N GLN A 126 -12.36 21.31 -9.33
CA GLN A 126 -11.82 20.17 -10.10
C GLN A 126 -10.30 19.99 -9.93
N ARG A 127 -9.54 21.07 -9.81
CA ARG A 127 -8.08 21.02 -9.68
C ARG A 127 -7.65 20.40 -8.35
N VAL A 128 -8.26 20.84 -7.25
CA VAL A 128 -8.02 20.28 -5.92
C VAL A 128 -8.51 18.83 -5.85
N LEU A 129 -9.65 18.54 -6.46
CA LEU A 129 -10.19 17.19 -6.55
C LEU A 129 -9.22 16.23 -7.25
N ASN A 130 -8.67 16.63 -8.41
CA ASN A 130 -7.68 15.83 -9.13
C ASN A 130 -6.40 15.62 -8.31
N LEU A 131 -5.93 16.66 -7.61
CA LEU A 131 -4.76 16.59 -6.73
C LEU A 131 -4.99 15.65 -5.55
N ALA A 132 -6.17 15.70 -4.92
CA ALA A 132 -6.54 14.83 -3.82
C ALA A 132 -6.64 13.37 -4.27
N TYR A 133 -7.28 13.08 -5.41
CA TYR A 133 -7.32 11.73 -5.98
C TYR A 133 -5.93 11.20 -6.31
N LYS A 134 -5.08 12.03 -6.93
CA LYS A 134 -3.70 11.64 -7.24
C LYS A 134 -2.92 11.33 -5.95
N THR A 135 -2.99 12.21 -4.95
CA THR A 135 -2.23 12.04 -3.70
C THR A 135 -2.73 10.86 -2.88
N LEU A 136 -4.05 10.64 -2.84
CA LEU A 136 -4.64 9.48 -2.18
C LEU A 136 -4.25 8.17 -2.90
N SER A 137 -4.23 8.18 -4.24
CA SER A 137 -3.73 7.07 -5.05
C SER A 137 -2.24 6.84 -4.79
N ASP A 138 -1.41 7.88 -4.78
CA ASP A 138 0.02 7.80 -4.49
C ASP A 138 0.27 7.28 -3.06
N GLN A 139 -0.52 7.71 -2.07
CA GLN A 139 -0.43 7.24 -0.69
C GLN A 139 -0.91 5.78 -0.57
N GLN A 140 -1.98 5.40 -1.26
CA GLN A 140 -2.43 4.02 -1.35
C GLN A 140 -1.40 3.15 -2.05
N ASN A 141 -0.76 3.62 -3.13
CA ASN A 141 0.32 2.91 -3.83
C ASN A 141 1.57 2.80 -2.95
N THR A 142 1.91 3.85 -2.19
CA THR A 142 2.99 3.82 -1.19
C THR A 142 2.68 2.88 -0.03
N GLN A 143 1.39 2.66 0.29
CA GLN A 143 0.94 1.70 1.30
C GLN A 143 0.72 0.28 0.72
N LEU A 144 0.46 0.17 -0.58
CA LEU A 144 0.35 -1.05 -1.40
C LEU A 144 1.72 -1.54 -1.93
N GLU A 145 2.80 -0.80 -1.67
CA GLU A 145 4.21 -1.30 -1.58
C GLU A 145 4.40 -2.37 -0.49
N ILE A 146 3.33 -3.09 -0.14
CA ILE A 146 3.27 -4.39 0.55
C ILE A 146 2.79 -5.49 -0.46
N SER A 147 3.00 -5.28 -1.76
CA SER A 147 3.70 -6.32 -2.54
C SER A 147 5.10 -5.80 -2.82
N ARG A 148 6.03 -6.15 -1.93
CA ARG A 148 7.47 -5.95 -2.09
C ARG A 148 8.07 -6.92 -3.11
N ALA A 149 7.27 -7.42 -4.05
CA ALA A 149 7.69 -8.30 -5.13
C ALA A 149 8.93 -7.72 -5.83
N GLY A 150 10.08 -8.38 -5.69
CA GLY A 150 11.35 -7.91 -6.25
C GLY A 150 11.96 -6.67 -5.59
N ALA A 151 11.42 -6.18 -4.47
CA ALA A 151 11.97 -5.02 -3.78
C ALA A 151 13.43 -5.28 -3.36
N GLY A 152 14.31 -4.31 -3.60
CA GLY A 152 15.75 -4.41 -3.36
C GLY A 152 16.53 -5.33 -4.32
N PHE A 153 15.84 -5.93 -5.30
CA PHE A 153 16.45 -6.47 -6.52
C PHE A 153 16.33 -5.48 -7.69
N ASP A 154 16.25 -4.18 -7.38
CA ASP A 154 15.97 -3.17 -8.39
C ASP A 154 17.08 -3.15 -9.44
N ARG A 155 16.69 -2.88 -10.70
CA ARG A 155 17.61 -2.93 -11.84
C ARG A 155 18.78 -1.96 -11.69
N ALA A 156 18.60 -0.84 -11.00
CA ALA A 156 19.65 0.15 -10.81
C ALA A 156 20.74 -0.36 -9.85
N THR A 157 20.36 -1.12 -8.82
CA THR A 157 21.26 -1.67 -7.81
C THR A 157 21.84 -3.04 -8.21
N CYS A 158 21.00 -3.93 -8.74
CA CYS A 158 21.35 -5.35 -8.94
C CYS A 158 21.62 -5.70 -10.42
N GLY A 159 21.29 -4.82 -11.37
CA GLY A 159 21.31 -5.13 -12.79
C GLY A 159 20.10 -5.97 -13.22
N LEU A 160 20.09 -6.42 -14.49
CA LEU A 160 19.03 -7.31 -14.99
C LEU A 160 19.22 -8.77 -14.51
N TYR A 161 20.48 -9.17 -14.38
CA TYR A 161 20.90 -10.49 -13.92
C TYR A 161 21.93 -10.31 -12.81
N PHE A 162 21.88 -11.18 -11.81
CA PHE A 162 22.73 -11.10 -10.63
C PHE A 162 23.06 -12.48 -10.06
N PHE A 163 24.09 -12.52 -9.23
CA PHE A 163 24.43 -13.66 -8.38
C PHE A 163 23.98 -13.39 -6.95
N ILE A 164 23.59 -14.43 -6.23
CA ILE A 164 23.26 -14.36 -4.80
C ILE A 164 24.42 -14.99 -4.03
N ARG A 165 25.14 -14.18 -3.26
CA ARG A 165 26.31 -14.58 -2.49
C ARG A 165 25.99 -14.62 -1.00
N GLU A 166 26.49 -15.62 -0.30
CA GLU A 166 26.51 -15.61 1.16
C GLU A 166 27.46 -14.49 1.64
N LYS A 167 26.96 -13.60 2.50
CA LYS A 167 27.68 -12.38 2.85
C LYS A 167 29.01 -12.69 3.52
N GLY A 168 30.10 -12.15 2.96
CA GLY A 168 31.44 -12.32 3.50
C GLY A 168 32.14 -13.63 3.12
N THR A 169 31.54 -14.45 2.26
CA THR A 169 32.16 -15.69 1.76
C THR A 169 32.29 -15.69 0.24
N ALA A 170 32.91 -16.74 -0.31
CA ALA A 170 33.00 -16.98 -1.75
C ALA A 170 31.88 -17.92 -2.25
N ASN A 171 30.90 -18.23 -1.39
CA ASN A 171 29.83 -19.18 -1.71
C ASN A 171 28.66 -18.46 -2.37
N TYR A 172 28.19 -19.00 -3.47
CA TYR A 172 27.04 -18.50 -4.22
C TYR A 172 25.94 -19.53 -4.27
N LEU A 173 24.71 -19.04 -4.38
CA LEU A 173 23.57 -19.87 -4.68
C LEU A 173 23.71 -20.49 -6.07
N ILE A 174 23.55 -21.80 -6.18
CA ILE A 174 23.70 -22.55 -7.43
C ILE A 174 22.72 -23.74 -7.45
N THR A 175 22.36 -24.20 -8.65
CA THR A 175 21.61 -25.45 -8.81
C THR A 175 22.48 -26.68 -8.53
N SER A 176 21.89 -27.71 -7.92
CA SER A 176 22.59 -29.00 -7.72
C SER A 176 23.13 -29.54 -9.04
N SER A 177 24.41 -29.92 -9.03
CA SER A 177 25.12 -30.47 -10.20
C SER A 177 25.06 -29.57 -11.44
N ARG A 178 24.85 -28.26 -11.28
CA ARG A 178 24.62 -27.30 -12.38
C ARG A 178 23.46 -27.69 -13.31
N SER A 179 22.50 -28.46 -12.79
CA SER A 179 21.36 -28.95 -13.56
C SER A 179 20.34 -27.83 -13.78
N ASN A 180 19.65 -27.90 -14.92
CA ASN A 180 18.64 -26.93 -15.35
C ASN A 180 17.22 -27.51 -15.31
N VAL A 181 17.04 -28.68 -14.71
CA VAL A 181 15.78 -29.41 -14.72
C VAL A 181 14.91 -29.07 -13.51
N GLU A 182 13.63 -29.40 -13.61
CA GLU A 182 12.66 -29.19 -12.55
C GLU A 182 12.90 -30.12 -11.35
N GLY A 183 12.62 -29.65 -10.13
CA GLY A 183 12.86 -30.40 -8.88
C GLY A 183 14.26 -30.23 -8.30
N ILE A 184 15.21 -29.70 -9.08
CA ILE A 184 16.57 -29.47 -8.62
C ILE A 184 16.58 -28.39 -7.55
N ARG A 185 17.14 -28.72 -6.39
CA ARG A 185 17.31 -27.77 -5.29
C ARG A 185 18.45 -26.78 -5.55
N LEU A 186 18.35 -25.65 -4.88
CA LEU A 186 19.43 -24.69 -4.74
C LEU A 186 20.28 -25.00 -3.50
N HIS A 187 21.58 -24.73 -3.60
CA HIS A 187 22.54 -24.90 -2.51
C HIS A 187 23.67 -23.89 -2.66
N LEU A 188 24.58 -23.85 -1.68
CA LEU A 188 25.78 -23.02 -1.72
C LEU A 188 26.95 -23.76 -2.36
N TYR A 189 27.70 -23.06 -3.20
CA TYR A 189 28.96 -23.58 -3.73
C TYR A 189 29.94 -22.44 -4.00
N PRO A 190 31.25 -22.63 -3.76
CA PRO A 190 32.25 -21.64 -4.13
C PRO A 190 32.21 -21.30 -5.61
N GLN A 191 32.46 -20.04 -5.96
CA GLN A 191 32.65 -19.68 -7.36
C GLN A 191 34.02 -20.18 -7.85
N GLU A 192 34.04 -21.36 -8.46
CA GLU A 192 35.25 -21.93 -9.08
C GLU A 192 35.49 -21.41 -10.49
N ILE A 193 34.41 -21.09 -11.21
CA ILE A 193 34.45 -20.61 -12.59
C ILE A 193 33.92 -19.19 -12.60
N GLU A 194 34.75 -18.26 -13.07
CA GLU A 194 34.33 -16.87 -13.28
C GLU A 194 33.13 -16.86 -14.23
N ASN A 195 32.06 -16.18 -13.82
CA ASN A 195 30.80 -16.11 -14.56
C ASN A 195 30.12 -17.46 -14.83
N ASP A 196 30.19 -18.41 -13.90
CA ASP A 196 29.37 -19.61 -13.96
C ASP A 196 27.89 -19.25 -14.08
N LYS A 197 27.32 -19.44 -15.28
CA LYS A 197 25.94 -19.06 -15.58
C LYS A 197 24.94 -19.82 -14.70
N SER A 198 25.30 -21.00 -14.19
CA SER A 198 24.44 -21.79 -13.28
C SER A 198 24.22 -21.14 -11.90
N GLN A 199 24.91 -20.04 -11.61
CA GLN A 199 24.75 -19.23 -10.40
C GLN A 199 23.93 -17.95 -10.65
N MET A 200 23.46 -17.74 -11.88
CA MET A 200 22.85 -16.49 -12.29
C MET A 200 21.33 -16.53 -12.14
N PHE A 201 20.78 -15.47 -11.55
CA PHE A 201 19.37 -15.30 -11.28
C PHE A 201 18.87 -13.95 -11.78
N PHE A 202 17.55 -13.82 -11.86
CA PHE A 202 16.85 -12.56 -12.07
C PHE A 202 15.51 -12.58 -11.33
N VAL A 203 14.93 -11.41 -11.06
CA VAL A 203 13.53 -11.32 -10.62
C VAL A 203 12.69 -10.86 -11.79
N ASP A 204 11.59 -11.55 -12.04
CA ASP A 204 10.68 -11.19 -13.12
C ASP A 204 9.69 -10.08 -12.72
N SER A 205 8.83 -9.66 -13.65
CA SER A 205 7.85 -8.60 -13.39
C SER A 205 6.77 -8.97 -12.36
N SER A 206 6.69 -10.23 -11.94
CA SER A 206 5.79 -10.71 -10.87
C SER A 206 6.47 -10.85 -9.51
N GLY A 207 7.76 -10.50 -9.39
CA GLY A 207 8.51 -10.64 -8.14
C GLY A 207 9.02 -12.05 -7.85
N VAL A 208 8.93 -12.95 -8.83
CA VAL A 208 9.41 -14.33 -8.69
C VAL A 208 10.89 -14.36 -9.03
N LEU A 209 11.68 -15.00 -8.16
CA LEU A 209 13.08 -15.28 -8.42
C LEU A 209 13.18 -16.41 -9.46
N CYS A 210 13.98 -16.20 -10.50
CA CYS A 210 14.12 -17.12 -11.61
C CYS A 210 15.60 -17.45 -11.83
N HIS A 211 15.89 -18.71 -12.16
CA HIS A 211 17.21 -19.15 -12.57
C HIS A 211 17.44 -18.83 -14.05
N ALA A 212 18.47 -18.04 -14.34
CA ALA A 212 18.65 -17.46 -15.67
C ALA A 212 18.91 -18.50 -16.78
N PRO A 213 19.77 -19.51 -16.61
CA PRO A 213 20.01 -20.52 -17.65
C PRO A 213 18.80 -21.39 -18.00
N SER A 214 17.99 -21.78 -17.01
CA SER A 214 16.85 -22.66 -17.24
C SER A 214 15.55 -21.91 -17.54
N GLY A 215 15.47 -20.64 -17.14
CA GLY A 215 14.23 -19.86 -17.15
C GLY A 215 13.17 -20.36 -16.17
N LEU A 216 13.51 -21.35 -15.33
CA LEU A 216 12.61 -21.88 -14.30
C LEU A 216 12.55 -20.93 -13.10
N ALA A 217 11.39 -20.89 -12.46
CA ALA A 217 11.21 -20.14 -11.23
C ALA A 217 11.82 -20.90 -10.05
N VAL A 218 12.20 -20.16 -9.02
CA VAL A 218 12.51 -20.71 -7.70
C VAL A 218 11.21 -20.80 -6.92
N ASP A 219 10.88 -22.01 -6.51
CA ASP A 219 9.75 -22.33 -5.65
C ASP A 219 10.23 -22.94 -4.34
N ILE A 220 9.36 -23.00 -3.33
CA ILE A 220 9.70 -23.59 -2.04
C ILE A 220 8.80 -24.80 -1.79
N VAL A 221 9.42 -25.94 -1.52
CA VAL A 221 8.72 -27.17 -1.17
C VAL A 221 9.33 -27.70 0.12
N ASP A 222 8.54 -27.82 1.18
CA ASP A 222 9.00 -28.23 2.52
C ASP A 222 10.27 -27.48 2.95
N ASP A 223 10.22 -26.15 2.86
CA ASP A 223 11.31 -25.20 3.13
C ASP A 223 12.51 -25.28 2.17
N VAL A 224 12.53 -26.19 1.19
CA VAL A 224 13.63 -26.34 0.24
C VAL A 224 13.40 -25.47 -1.00
N PRO A 225 14.30 -24.54 -1.34
CA PRO A 225 14.25 -23.82 -2.61
C PRO A 225 14.59 -24.75 -3.77
N ILE A 226 13.67 -24.91 -4.71
CA ILE A 226 13.80 -25.77 -5.89
C ILE A 226 13.48 -25.03 -7.19
N LEU A 227 14.00 -25.53 -8.30
CA LEU A 227 13.56 -25.07 -9.62
C LEU A 227 12.20 -25.67 -9.98
N ARG A 228 11.29 -24.81 -10.42
CA ARG A 228 9.94 -25.20 -10.84
C ARG A 228 9.50 -24.51 -12.11
N ARG A 229 8.77 -25.24 -12.95
CA ARG A 229 8.09 -24.67 -14.11
C ARG A 229 6.85 -23.90 -13.67
N ARG A 230 6.58 -22.79 -14.35
CA ARG A 230 5.30 -22.10 -14.20
C ARG A 230 4.16 -22.99 -14.66
N ARG A 231 3.15 -23.12 -13.81
CA ARG A 231 1.95 -23.90 -14.07
C ARG A 231 0.74 -22.98 -13.92
N PRO A 232 -0.38 -23.26 -14.62
CA PRO A 232 -1.63 -22.60 -14.31
C PRO A 232 -1.93 -22.73 -12.82
N VAL A 233 -2.37 -21.64 -12.19
CA VAL A 233 -2.76 -21.63 -10.78
C VAL A 233 -4.20 -22.13 -10.68
N SER A 234 -4.41 -23.21 -9.95
CA SER A 234 -5.74 -23.72 -9.62
C SER A 234 -6.48 -22.72 -8.73
N GLY A 235 -7.80 -22.59 -8.89
CA GLY A 235 -8.64 -21.83 -7.97
C GLY A 235 -8.62 -22.36 -6.53
N ARG A 236 -8.17 -23.61 -6.35
CA ARG A 236 -7.77 -24.20 -5.05
C ARG A 236 -6.30 -24.63 -5.16
N PRO A 237 -5.35 -23.84 -4.62
CA PRO A 237 -3.94 -24.17 -4.64
C PRO A 237 -3.65 -25.58 -4.12
N ASN A 238 -2.67 -26.25 -4.73
CA ASN A 238 -2.20 -27.58 -4.34
C ASN A 238 -0.70 -27.73 -4.65
N PRO A 239 -0.03 -28.79 -4.17
CA PRO A 239 1.39 -29.04 -4.43
C PRO A 239 1.84 -28.88 -5.87
N TRP A 240 1.02 -29.37 -6.80
CA TRP A 240 1.33 -29.31 -8.21
C TRP A 240 1.00 -27.96 -8.83
N SER A 241 -0.04 -27.27 -8.39
CA SER A 241 -0.59 -26.06 -9.00
C SER A 241 -0.93 -25.03 -7.93
N HIS A 242 0.01 -24.12 -7.68
CA HIS A 242 -0.14 -23.02 -6.72
C HIS A 242 0.63 -21.78 -7.21
N PRO A 243 0.30 -20.57 -6.71
CA PRO A 243 1.05 -19.37 -7.03
C PRO A 243 2.48 -19.47 -6.46
N LEU A 244 3.47 -19.02 -7.24
CA LEU A 244 4.87 -19.03 -6.82
C LEU A 244 5.13 -17.97 -5.74
N PRO A 245 6.13 -18.18 -4.86
CA PRO A 245 6.48 -17.21 -3.84
C PRO A 245 7.11 -15.96 -4.42
N GLU A 246 6.87 -14.82 -3.76
CA GLU A 246 7.52 -13.55 -4.06
C GLU A 246 8.82 -13.43 -3.26
N PHE A 247 9.89 -12.95 -3.90
CA PHE A 247 11.19 -12.72 -3.26
C PHE A 247 11.50 -11.23 -3.17
N SER A 248 12.12 -10.81 -2.07
CA SER A 248 12.63 -9.44 -1.89
C SER A 248 13.96 -9.44 -1.14
N PHE A 249 14.78 -8.42 -1.35
CA PHE A 249 16.07 -8.24 -0.70
C PHE A 249 16.05 -6.97 0.14
N VAL A 250 16.08 -7.11 1.47
CA VAL A 250 15.99 -5.97 2.40
C VAL A 250 16.98 -6.17 3.53
N ASN A 251 17.82 -5.17 3.81
CA ASN A 251 18.81 -5.20 4.90
C ASN A 251 19.72 -6.44 4.86
N SER A 252 20.28 -6.76 3.69
CA SER A 252 21.06 -7.98 3.46
C SER A 252 20.29 -9.30 3.68
N GLN A 253 18.96 -9.30 3.76
CA GLN A 253 18.18 -10.54 3.87
C GLN A 253 17.36 -10.77 2.61
N ILE A 254 17.32 -12.01 2.14
CA ILE A 254 16.35 -12.44 1.13
C ILE A 254 15.11 -12.92 1.86
N ARG A 255 14.01 -12.18 1.71
CA ARG A 255 12.71 -12.49 2.29
C ARG A 255 11.85 -13.21 1.28
N VAL A 256 11.05 -14.15 1.76
CA VAL A 256 10.13 -14.97 0.98
C VAL A 256 8.72 -14.69 1.47
N LYS A 257 7.81 -14.38 0.55
CA LYS A 257 6.38 -14.21 0.84
C LYS A 257 5.60 -15.27 0.07
N PHE A 258 4.89 -16.10 0.83
CA PHE A 258 4.00 -17.10 0.27
C PHE A 258 2.66 -16.47 -0.10
N LEU A 259 2.10 -16.89 -1.24
CA LEU A 259 0.78 -16.47 -1.73
C LEU A 259 -0.29 -17.55 -1.54
N SER A 260 0.12 -18.74 -1.11
CA SER A 260 -0.69 -19.86 -0.68
C SER A 260 0.05 -20.62 0.41
N ASP A 261 -0.63 -21.54 1.10
CA ASP A 261 0.02 -22.43 2.05
C ASP A 261 1.21 -23.16 1.38
N PRO A 262 2.44 -22.98 1.90
CA PRO A 262 3.62 -23.64 1.35
C PRO A 262 3.77 -25.10 1.81
N ALA A 263 2.96 -25.58 2.75
CA ALA A 263 3.02 -26.97 3.22
C ALA A 263 2.48 -27.93 2.16
N LEU A 264 3.20 -29.05 1.95
CA LEU A 264 2.67 -30.16 1.18
C LEU A 264 1.64 -30.96 2.01
N PRO A 265 0.49 -31.36 1.43
CA PRO A 265 -0.41 -32.33 2.03
C PRO A 265 0.34 -33.63 2.30
N GLY A 266 0.38 -34.05 3.56
CA GLY A 266 1.07 -35.26 3.99
C GLY A 266 2.46 -35.04 4.58
N CYS A 267 2.97 -33.81 4.60
CA CYS A 267 4.02 -33.46 5.54
C CYS A 267 3.40 -33.55 6.95
N THR A 268 3.83 -34.54 7.72
CA THR A 268 3.19 -35.01 8.97
C THR A 268 3.27 -34.03 10.14
N ASP A 269 3.92 -32.90 9.92
CA ASP A 269 3.98 -31.81 10.88
C ASP A 269 2.92 -30.78 10.48
N ASP A 270 2.11 -30.37 11.44
CA ASP A 270 1.36 -29.10 11.41
C ASP A 270 2.40 -27.95 11.30
N LEU A 271 3.12 -27.84 10.18
CA LEU A 271 4.20 -26.86 9.98
C LEU A 271 3.67 -25.44 10.17
N TYR A 272 2.42 -25.24 9.73
CA TYR A 272 1.71 -23.98 9.80
C TYR A 272 0.27 -24.22 10.27
N PRO A 273 0.01 -24.35 11.59
CA PRO A 273 -1.36 -24.49 12.08
C PRO A 273 -2.18 -23.23 11.77
N ASP A 274 -3.48 -23.40 11.53
CA ASP A 274 -4.49 -22.33 11.37
C ASP A 274 -4.09 -21.19 10.42
N ASP A 275 -3.55 -21.52 9.24
CA ASP A 275 -3.07 -20.54 8.24
C ASP A 275 -1.98 -19.58 8.76
N SER A 276 -1.26 -19.98 9.81
CA SER A 276 -0.23 -19.13 10.43
C SER A 276 0.86 -18.69 9.46
N TRP A 277 1.10 -19.43 8.37
CA TRP A 277 2.00 -19.05 7.28
C TRP A 277 1.71 -17.65 6.73
N ALA A 278 0.45 -17.23 6.68
CA ALA A 278 0.04 -15.95 6.10
C ALA A 278 0.47 -14.74 6.96
N THR A 279 0.71 -14.96 8.25
CA THR A 279 1.11 -13.90 9.20
C THR A 279 2.60 -13.90 9.50
N LYS A 280 3.30 -14.96 9.11
CA LYS A 280 4.72 -15.16 9.39
C LYS A 280 5.58 -14.46 8.34
N ASN A 281 6.82 -14.16 8.73
CA ASN A 281 7.84 -13.65 7.83
C ASN A 281 8.83 -14.76 7.56
N PHE A 282 9.18 -14.99 6.30
CA PHE A 282 10.13 -16.03 5.93
C PHE A 282 11.38 -15.44 5.30
N VAL A 283 12.52 -16.08 5.56
CA VAL A 283 13.83 -15.67 5.04
C VAL A 283 14.60 -16.87 4.51
N LEU A 284 15.43 -16.63 3.51
CA LEU A 284 16.39 -17.61 3.01
C LEU A 284 17.57 -17.70 3.99
N ALA A 285 17.92 -18.91 4.41
CA ALA A 285 18.96 -19.16 5.40
C ALA A 285 19.99 -20.17 4.88
N ALA A 286 21.26 -19.81 5.01
CA ALA A 286 22.42 -20.66 4.79
C ALA A 286 22.70 -21.56 6.01
N HIS A 287 23.26 -22.74 5.74
CA HIS A 287 23.74 -23.70 6.73
C HIS A 287 22.71 -24.05 7.84
N PRO A 288 21.45 -24.33 7.51
CA PRO A 288 20.48 -24.71 8.52
C PRO A 288 20.77 -26.08 9.12
N LYS A 289 20.58 -26.16 10.44
CA LYS A 289 20.65 -27.41 11.22
C LYS A 289 19.33 -28.20 11.20
N LYS A 290 18.31 -27.67 10.54
CA LYS A 290 17.00 -28.32 10.41
C LYS A 290 17.14 -29.44 9.38
N GLY A 291 16.58 -30.62 9.68
CA GLY A 291 16.40 -31.65 8.67
C GLY A 291 15.50 -31.14 7.54
N PHE A 292 15.67 -31.71 6.35
CA PHE A 292 14.87 -31.36 5.19
C PHE A 292 14.47 -32.64 4.45
N HIS A 293 13.40 -32.55 3.68
CA HIS A 293 12.93 -33.63 2.83
C HIS A 293 12.96 -33.19 1.37
N LEU A 294 13.36 -34.10 0.48
CA LEU A 294 13.27 -33.88 -0.96
C LEU A 294 12.13 -34.72 -1.48
N HIS A 295 11.20 -34.05 -2.16
CA HIS A 295 10.02 -34.71 -2.70
C HIS A 295 10.28 -35.19 -4.11
N PRO A 296 10.34 -36.50 -4.38
CA PRO A 296 10.32 -37.00 -5.75
C PRO A 296 9.01 -36.61 -6.45
N ILE A 297 9.02 -36.63 -7.77
CA ILE A 297 7.82 -36.28 -8.57
C ILE A 297 6.59 -37.15 -8.24
N SER A 298 6.82 -38.38 -7.76
CA SER A 298 5.77 -39.29 -7.32
C SER A 298 4.92 -38.73 -6.19
N ASP A 299 5.50 -37.92 -5.31
CA ASP A 299 4.78 -37.32 -4.19
C ASP A 299 3.69 -36.36 -4.69
N PHE A 300 3.92 -35.73 -5.84
CA PHE A 300 2.97 -34.82 -6.47
C PHE A 300 1.95 -35.53 -7.36
N SER A 301 2.13 -36.83 -7.63
CA SER A 301 1.36 -37.58 -8.64
C SER A 301 -0.16 -37.46 -8.54
N PRO A 302 -0.80 -37.39 -7.35
CA PRO A 302 -2.25 -37.23 -7.26
C PRO A 302 -2.77 -35.93 -7.88
N TRP A 303 -1.92 -34.91 -8.01
CA TRP A 303 -2.27 -33.59 -8.52
C TRP A 303 -1.77 -33.33 -9.94
N ILE A 304 -0.98 -34.24 -10.52
CA ILE A 304 -0.48 -34.09 -11.89
C ILE A 304 -1.59 -34.53 -12.87
N PRO A 305 -2.06 -33.66 -13.77
CA PRO A 305 -2.99 -34.08 -14.80
C PRO A 305 -2.41 -35.22 -15.63
N SER A 306 -3.18 -36.26 -15.95
CA SER A 306 -2.70 -37.42 -16.71
C SER A 306 -2.04 -37.04 -18.04
N ALA A 307 -2.52 -35.98 -18.70
CA ALA A 307 -1.94 -35.44 -19.93
C ALA A 307 -0.51 -34.87 -19.76
N MET A 308 -0.11 -34.57 -18.52
CA MET A 308 1.21 -34.03 -18.16
C MET A 308 2.13 -35.07 -17.54
N ALA A 309 1.61 -36.24 -17.14
CA ALA A 309 2.44 -37.28 -16.55
C ALA A 309 3.51 -37.73 -17.55
N GLY A 310 4.79 -37.62 -17.16
CA GLY A 310 5.93 -37.97 -18.02
C GLY A 310 6.29 -36.95 -19.11
N SER A 311 5.63 -35.79 -19.19
CA SER A 311 5.91 -34.78 -20.23
C SER A 311 7.10 -33.85 -19.89
N PHE A 312 7.72 -34.03 -18.73
CA PHE A 312 8.83 -33.21 -18.27
C PHE A 312 9.81 -34.04 -17.43
N GLN A 313 11.08 -33.64 -17.47
CA GLN A 313 12.13 -34.20 -16.64
C GLN A 313 12.06 -33.57 -15.25
N TYR A 314 12.11 -34.41 -14.22
CA TYR A 314 12.13 -34.01 -12.83
C TYR A 314 13.25 -34.77 -12.11
N GLU A 315 14.12 -34.05 -11.41
CA GLU A 315 15.24 -34.64 -10.69
C GLU A 315 15.34 -34.06 -9.28
N THR A 316 15.38 -34.94 -8.29
CA THR A 316 15.80 -34.61 -6.93
C THR A 316 17.27 -34.98 -6.83
N GLY A 317 18.18 -33.99 -6.85
CA GLY A 317 19.61 -34.23 -6.75
C GLY A 317 19.99 -35.10 -5.54
N SER A 318 21.01 -35.94 -5.68
CA SER A 318 21.36 -36.99 -4.70
C SER A 318 22.31 -36.57 -3.58
N SER A 319 22.91 -35.37 -3.66
CA SER A 319 23.85 -34.92 -2.63
C SER A 319 23.10 -34.54 -1.35
N HIS A 320 23.54 -34.98 -0.18
CA HIS A 320 22.98 -34.58 1.12
C HIS A 320 24.01 -33.81 1.95
N ASP A 321 24.93 -33.09 1.31
CA ASP A 321 25.90 -32.30 2.08
C ASP A 321 25.22 -31.13 2.81
N GLU A 322 24.93 -31.36 4.10
CA GLU A 322 24.32 -30.39 5.01
C GLU A 322 25.12 -29.10 5.09
N LYS A 323 26.44 -29.15 4.82
CA LYS A 323 27.31 -27.99 4.87
C LYS A 323 27.01 -26.97 3.79
N ASN A 324 26.28 -27.31 2.74
CA ASN A 324 25.99 -26.39 1.64
C ASN A 324 24.49 -26.09 1.53
N LEU A 325 23.73 -26.49 2.55
CA LEU A 325 22.28 -26.43 2.51
C LEU A 325 21.77 -24.99 2.61
N VAL A 326 20.70 -24.71 1.85
CA VAL A 326 19.93 -23.46 1.90
C VAL A 326 18.47 -23.84 2.11
N LEU A 327 17.82 -23.30 3.12
CA LEU A 327 16.39 -23.49 3.39
C LEU A 327 15.69 -22.16 3.63
N VAL A 328 14.37 -22.15 3.49
CA VAL A 328 13.50 -21.08 3.94
C VAL A 328 13.09 -21.32 5.39
N GLN A 329 13.16 -20.30 6.23
CA GLN A 329 12.83 -20.42 7.65
C GLN A 329 11.98 -19.24 8.10
N GLU A 330 11.14 -19.48 9.10
CA GLU A 330 10.44 -18.42 9.81
C GLU A 330 11.47 -17.48 10.46
N ARG A 331 11.26 -16.18 10.27
CA ARG A 331 12.07 -15.11 10.83
C ARG A 331 11.64 -14.88 12.28
N VAL A 332 12.47 -15.33 13.21
CA VAL A 332 12.23 -15.21 14.65
C VAL A 332 12.74 -13.86 15.21
N GLU A 333 13.70 -13.22 14.54
CA GLU A 333 14.33 -11.97 14.99
C GLU A 333 14.38 -10.91 13.88
N ASP A 334 14.37 -9.63 14.29
CA ASP A 334 14.31 -8.52 13.35
C ASP A 334 15.65 -8.17 12.69
N VAL A 335 16.77 -8.70 13.18
CA VAL A 335 18.11 -8.40 12.65
C VAL A 335 18.72 -9.67 12.07
N GLY A 336 19.26 -9.58 10.85
CA GLY A 336 19.81 -10.74 10.16
C GLY A 336 21.07 -11.26 10.81
N GLY A 337 20.99 -12.47 11.36
CA GLY A 337 22.18 -13.23 11.72
C GLY A 337 23.02 -13.59 10.50
N GLU A 338 24.26 -14.01 10.75
CA GLU A 338 25.25 -14.40 9.72
C GLU A 338 24.64 -15.36 8.68
N ARG A 339 23.89 -16.37 9.15
CA ARG A 339 23.20 -17.37 8.31
C ARG A 339 22.10 -16.83 7.40
N THR A 340 21.60 -15.62 7.62
CA THR A 340 20.52 -15.02 6.81
C THR A 340 21.00 -13.79 6.04
N SER A 341 22.31 -13.56 6.03
CA SER A 341 22.94 -12.41 5.42
C SER A 341 23.46 -12.75 4.03
N TRP A 342 22.98 -12.00 3.05
CA TRP A 342 23.23 -12.19 1.62
C TRP A 342 23.74 -10.89 0.98
N GLU A 343 24.43 -11.06 -0.14
CA GLU A 343 24.89 -9.99 -1.01
C GLU A 343 24.43 -10.27 -2.45
N ILE A 344 23.93 -9.23 -3.11
CA ILE A 344 23.55 -9.32 -4.52
C ILE A 344 24.68 -8.75 -5.36
N VAL A 345 25.26 -9.59 -6.23
CA VAL A 345 26.40 -9.24 -7.08
C VAL A 345 25.91 -9.10 -8.52
N PRO A 346 25.95 -7.90 -9.13
CA PRO A 346 25.51 -7.72 -10.51
C PRO A 346 26.34 -8.55 -11.49
N ALA A 347 25.69 -9.24 -12.44
CA ALA A 347 26.40 -10.05 -13.44
C ALA A 347 27.15 -9.21 -14.49
N SER A 348 26.82 -7.92 -14.63
CA SER A 348 27.41 -7.02 -15.62
C SER A 348 28.71 -6.35 -15.18
N LYS A 349 29.37 -6.85 -14.13
CA LYS A 349 30.62 -6.28 -13.58
C LYS A 349 31.85 -7.17 -13.76
N SER A 350 31.77 -8.23 -14.56
CA SER A 350 32.92 -9.07 -14.92
C SER A 350 33.53 -8.66 -16.25
#